data_AF-A0A3M1WYA0-F1
#
_entry.id   AF-A0A3M1WYA0-F1
#
_cell.length_a   1.000
_cell.length_b   1.000
_cell.length_c   1.000
_cell.angle_alpha   90.00
_cell.angle_beta   90.00
_cell.angle_gamma   90.00
#
_symmetry.space_group_name_H-M   'P 1'
#
loop_
_entity.id
_entity.type
_entity.pdbx_description
1 polymer ?
#
loop_
_entity_poly.entity_id
_entity_poly.type
_entity_poly.pdbx_seq_one_letter_code
_entity_poly.pdbx_strand_id
1 'polypeptide(L)'
;MPSARFLRVTLGVWTLSLCLALLVACQQKPSLPQVSAGQLIRWPEVTSQFIAARHVDIWLPPGYDSTQHYPVLYVHDGQMLFDSTQTWNGQDWQIDEVCSQLIAAGRMRPAIVVGIWNDAKERHADYFPQAPFESLPEPVQDSLLKIGWESPLFATPVKSDGYLRFIVEELKPRIDQTFATQPEAANTFVMGSSMGGLISWYAMCEYPEVFGGAACLSTHWPGTFTVEGNPIPEAFFAYLREHLPPPRTHRIYFDHGTATLDSLYPPLQRVANQLVQAAGYDSLHHMQSMVFLGQDHAERAWARRVHLPLQFLLGEN
;
A
#
# COMPACT_ATOMS: atom_id res chain seq x y z
N MET A 1 -67.55 -12.23 -65.20
CA MET A 1 -68.07 -11.71 -63.90
C MET A 1 -66.93 -11.72 -62.89
N PRO A 2 -66.80 -10.69 -62.03
CA PRO A 2 -65.85 -9.61 -62.32
C PRO A 2 -64.67 -9.43 -61.34
N SER A 3 -63.72 -8.63 -61.86
CA SER A 3 -62.86 -7.62 -61.22
C SER A 3 -61.69 -8.03 -60.32
N ALA A 4 -60.49 -7.96 -60.90
CA ALA A 4 -59.24 -7.70 -60.22
C ALA A 4 -59.09 -6.19 -59.94
N ARG A 5 -58.97 -5.81 -58.66
CA ARG A 5 -58.64 -4.46 -58.21
C ARG A 5 -57.12 -4.34 -58.04
N PHE A 6 -56.51 -3.42 -58.80
CA PHE A 6 -55.18 -2.90 -58.52
C PHE A 6 -55.25 -1.95 -57.33
N LEU A 7 -54.42 -2.18 -56.30
CA LEU A 7 -54.17 -1.21 -55.24
C LEU A 7 -52.70 -0.79 -55.29
N ARG A 8 -52.48 0.52 -55.50
CA ARG A 8 -51.18 1.19 -55.44
C ARG A 8 -50.68 1.18 -54.00
N VAL A 9 -49.44 0.74 -53.77
CA VAL A 9 -48.72 0.94 -52.51
C VAL A 9 -47.95 2.25 -52.60
N THR A 10 -48.38 3.25 -51.85
CA THR A 10 -47.60 4.47 -51.55
C THR A 10 -46.69 4.21 -50.35
N LEU A 11 -45.37 4.29 -50.53
CA LEU A 11 -44.42 4.34 -49.42
C LEU A 11 -44.52 5.70 -48.71
N GLY A 12 -45.01 5.71 -47.47
CA GLY A 12 -44.83 6.82 -46.53
C GLY A 12 -43.62 6.52 -45.64
N VAL A 13 -42.55 7.30 -45.79
CA VAL A 13 -41.38 7.24 -44.91
C VAL A 13 -41.72 7.98 -43.62
N TRP A 14 -41.89 7.25 -42.53
CA TRP A 14 -41.96 7.82 -41.18
C TRP A 14 -40.54 8.02 -40.67
N THR A 15 -40.10 9.27 -40.53
CA THR A 15 -38.85 9.61 -39.84
C THR A 15 -39.06 9.46 -38.33
N LEU A 16 -38.58 8.34 -37.78
CA LEU A 16 -38.44 8.14 -36.34
C LEU A 16 -37.24 8.97 -35.86
N SER A 17 -37.49 10.13 -35.25
CA SER A 17 -36.44 10.89 -34.55
C SER A 17 -36.07 10.14 -33.27
N LEU A 18 -34.98 9.38 -33.32
CA LEU A 18 -34.37 8.73 -32.17
C LEU A 18 -33.57 9.79 -31.38
N CYS A 19 -34.17 10.41 -30.37
CA CYS A 19 -33.43 11.20 -29.39
C CYS A 19 -32.57 10.26 -28.54
N LEU A 20 -31.31 10.09 -28.94
CA LEU A 20 -30.30 9.40 -28.15
C LEU A 20 -29.85 10.33 -27.01
N ALA A 21 -30.46 10.19 -25.84
CA ALA A 21 -29.96 10.84 -24.62
C ALA A 21 -28.63 10.20 -24.24
N LEU A 22 -27.53 10.91 -24.47
CA LEU A 22 -26.21 10.58 -23.93
C LEU A 22 -26.28 10.71 -22.40
N LEU A 23 -26.44 9.58 -21.71
CA LEU A 23 -26.13 9.46 -20.29
C LEU A 23 -24.62 9.62 -20.13
N VAL A 24 -24.17 10.85 -19.95
CA VAL A 24 -22.85 11.12 -19.40
C VAL A 24 -22.90 10.62 -17.96
N ALA A 25 -22.34 9.43 -17.71
CA ALA A 25 -22.08 8.97 -16.36
C ALA A 25 -21.12 9.98 -15.71
N CYS A 26 -21.65 10.88 -14.91
CA CYS A 26 -20.85 11.75 -14.07
C CYS A 26 -20.20 10.84 -13.04
N GLN A 27 -18.92 10.50 -13.22
CA GLN A 27 -18.17 9.81 -12.18
C GLN A 27 -18.13 10.75 -10.97
N GLN A 28 -18.93 10.44 -9.95
CA GLN A 28 -18.88 11.16 -8.69
C GLN A 28 -17.49 10.96 -8.11
N LYS A 29 -16.77 12.07 -7.85
CA LYS A 29 -15.53 12.03 -7.09
C LYS A 29 -15.80 11.28 -5.78
N PRO A 30 -14.95 10.31 -5.38
CA PRO A 30 -15.18 9.58 -4.15
C PRO A 30 -15.25 10.57 -2.99
N SER A 31 -16.28 10.44 -2.15
CA SER A 31 -16.43 11.22 -0.94
C SER A 31 -15.19 11.07 -0.05
N LEU A 32 -14.98 12.03 0.84
CA LEU A 32 -13.95 11.89 1.86
C LEU A 32 -14.39 10.78 2.85
N PRO A 33 -13.50 9.86 3.25
CA PRO A 33 -13.75 8.90 4.33
C PRO A 33 -14.21 9.61 5.60
N GLN A 34 -15.16 8.98 6.31
CA GLN A 34 -15.52 9.43 7.65
C GLN A 34 -14.49 8.88 8.64
N VAL A 35 -13.94 9.75 9.48
CA VAL A 35 -13.00 9.38 10.55
C VAL A 35 -13.64 9.61 11.91
N SER A 36 -13.32 8.73 12.86
CA SER A 36 -13.81 8.75 14.24
C SER A 36 -13.24 9.94 15.05
N ALA A 37 -12.01 10.33 14.76
CA ALA A 37 -11.35 11.49 15.33
C ALA A 37 -10.20 11.98 14.43
N GLY A 38 -9.69 13.18 14.72
CA GLY A 38 -8.69 13.86 13.89
C GLY A 38 -9.34 14.54 12.68
N GLN A 39 -8.52 14.90 11.70
CA GLN A 39 -8.97 15.55 10.48
C GLN A 39 -8.39 14.83 9.27
N LEU A 40 -9.26 14.44 8.32
CA LEU A 40 -8.83 13.87 7.06
C LEU A 40 -8.83 14.93 5.95
N ILE A 41 -7.82 14.91 5.10
CA ILE A 41 -7.66 15.78 3.94
C ILE A 41 -7.31 14.89 2.75
N ARG A 42 -8.03 15.02 1.63
CA ARG A 42 -7.67 14.36 0.38
C ARG A 42 -6.98 15.33 -0.57
N TRP A 43 -5.82 14.93 -1.08
CA TRP A 43 -5.25 15.50 -2.30
C TRP A 43 -5.63 14.60 -3.48
N PRO A 44 -6.60 15.01 -4.31
CA PRO A 44 -7.06 14.17 -5.39
C PRO A 44 -6.06 14.19 -6.56
N GLU A 45 -5.81 13.04 -7.21
CA GLU A 45 -5.05 12.94 -8.45
C GLU A 45 -3.70 13.67 -8.37
N VAL A 46 -2.93 13.39 -7.32
CA VAL A 46 -1.57 13.90 -7.18
C VAL A 46 -0.76 13.41 -8.37
N THR A 47 -0.39 14.34 -9.25
CA THR A 47 0.39 14.07 -10.45
C THR A 47 1.86 13.83 -10.11
N SER A 48 2.51 12.95 -10.87
CA SER A 48 3.91 12.58 -10.69
C SER A 48 4.61 12.48 -12.04
N GLN A 49 5.93 12.72 -12.05
CA GLN A 49 6.77 12.41 -13.21
C GLN A 49 7.14 10.92 -13.30
N PHE A 50 6.99 10.17 -12.21
CA PHE A 50 7.46 8.79 -12.09
C PHE A 50 6.36 7.75 -12.19
N ILE A 51 5.14 8.10 -11.76
CA ILE A 51 4.00 7.18 -11.71
C ILE A 51 2.70 7.82 -12.19
N ALA A 52 1.69 6.98 -12.42
CA ALA A 52 0.33 7.46 -12.69
C ALA A 52 -0.22 8.24 -11.48
N ALA A 53 -1.01 9.27 -11.79
CA ALA A 53 -1.65 10.11 -10.78
C ALA A 53 -2.56 9.28 -9.87
N ARG A 54 -2.61 9.64 -8.58
CA ARG A 54 -3.36 8.90 -7.56
C ARG A 54 -3.81 9.80 -6.43
N HIS A 55 -4.86 9.42 -5.72
CA HIS A 55 -5.27 10.12 -4.51
C HIS A 55 -4.26 9.89 -3.37
N VAL A 56 -4.11 10.90 -2.51
CA VAL A 56 -3.40 10.79 -1.24
C VAL A 56 -4.30 11.31 -0.15
N ASP A 57 -4.51 10.50 0.89
CA ASP A 57 -5.29 10.86 2.06
C ASP A 57 -4.35 11.15 3.22
N ILE A 58 -4.47 12.34 3.80
CA ILE A 58 -3.65 12.83 4.90
C ILE A 58 -4.54 12.93 6.12
N TRP A 59 -4.26 12.11 7.13
CA TRP A 59 -4.90 12.17 8.43
C TRP A 59 -4.02 12.94 9.41
N LEU A 60 -4.59 13.99 9.99
CA LEU A 60 -4.00 14.79 11.05
C LEU A 60 -4.54 14.31 12.40
N PRO A 61 -3.67 14.16 13.42
CA PRO A 61 -4.09 13.62 14.70
C PRO A 61 -5.06 14.57 15.43
N PRO A 62 -5.90 14.05 16.36
CA PRO A 62 -6.75 14.89 17.20
C PRO A 62 -5.93 15.96 17.92
N GLY A 63 -6.35 17.22 17.82
CA GLY A 63 -5.64 18.34 18.41
C GLY A 63 -4.41 18.82 17.63
N TYR A 64 -4.26 18.43 16.36
CA TYR A 64 -3.20 18.94 15.49
C TYR A 64 -3.11 20.48 15.55
N ASP A 65 -1.90 20.94 15.80
CA ASP A 65 -1.50 22.32 15.96
C ASP A 65 -0.27 22.58 15.08
N SER A 66 -0.39 23.50 14.12
CA SER A 66 0.66 23.84 13.17
C SER A 66 1.90 24.50 13.80
N THR A 67 1.87 24.82 15.10
CA THR A 67 3.05 25.34 15.82
C THR A 67 3.90 24.23 16.45
N GLN A 68 3.41 22.99 16.46
CA GLN A 68 4.11 21.79 16.90
C GLN A 68 4.50 20.92 15.69
N HIS A 69 5.53 20.09 15.82
CA HIS A 69 6.00 19.23 14.71
C HIS A 69 5.75 17.76 15.02
N TYR A 70 5.26 17.01 14.02
CA TYR A 70 4.80 15.63 14.16
C TYR A 70 5.64 14.67 13.30
N PRO A 71 5.94 13.44 13.79
CA PRO A 71 6.42 12.38 12.91
C PRO A 71 5.39 12.04 11.83
N VAL A 72 5.85 11.47 10.73
CA VAL A 72 5.03 11.11 9.58
C VAL A 72 5.12 9.60 9.30
N LEU A 73 3.97 8.96 9.17
CA LEU A 73 3.85 7.57 8.75
C LEU A 73 3.22 7.51 7.35
N TYR A 74 3.99 7.06 6.36
CA TYR A 74 3.49 6.77 5.02
C TYR A 74 2.92 5.36 4.98
N VAL A 75 1.67 5.22 4.55
CA VAL A 75 0.96 3.94 4.53
C VAL A 75 0.48 3.64 3.12
N HIS A 76 0.84 2.47 2.62
CA HIS A 76 0.40 1.97 1.31
C HIS A 76 -1.07 1.55 1.33
N ASP A 77 -1.68 1.43 0.15
CA ASP A 77 -3.11 1.10 0.01
C ASP A 77 -4.04 2.07 0.76
N GLY A 78 -3.75 3.38 0.66
CA GLY A 78 -4.42 4.45 1.39
C GLY A 78 -5.95 4.44 1.33
N GLN A 79 -6.54 3.88 0.27
CA GLN A 79 -7.99 3.75 0.13
C GLN A 79 -8.63 2.78 1.15
N MET A 80 -7.82 1.93 1.81
CA MET A 80 -8.29 0.88 2.73
C MET A 80 -8.15 1.27 4.20
N LEU A 81 -7.77 2.51 4.52
CA LEU A 81 -7.30 2.82 5.88
C LEU A 81 -8.39 3.29 6.85
N PHE A 82 -9.40 4.03 6.37
CA PHE A 82 -10.22 4.90 7.23
C PHE A 82 -11.73 4.62 7.23
N ASP A 83 -12.29 4.09 6.14
CA ASP A 83 -13.75 3.94 6.04
C ASP A 83 -14.14 2.74 5.17
N SER A 84 -14.44 1.63 5.84
CA SER A 84 -14.87 0.37 5.24
C SER A 84 -16.05 0.52 4.27
N THR A 85 -16.94 1.52 4.44
CA THR A 85 -18.11 1.73 3.56
C THR A 85 -17.73 2.18 2.15
N GLN A 86 -16.50 2.66 1.97
CA GLN A 86 -15.96 3.15 0.69
C GLN A 86 -14.96 2.18 0.06
N THR A 87 -14.62 1.08 0.76
CA THR A 87 -13.67 0.09 0.28
C THR A 87 -14.32 -0.96 -0.60
N TRP A 88 -13.54 -1.57 -1.49
CA TRP A 88 -14.03 -2.56 -2.45
C TRP A 88 -14.55 -3.85 -1.79
N ASN A 89 -14.10 -4.18 -0.58
CA ASN A 89 -14.47 -5.40 0.15
C ASN A 89 -15.19 -5.16 1.48
N GLY A 90 -15.57 -3.92 1.78
CA GLY A 90 -16.27 -3.57 3.01
C GLY A 90 -15.43 -3.72 4.28
N GLN A 91 -14.10 -3.60 4.19
CA GLN A 91 -13.17 -3.71 5.30
C GLN A 91 -12.11 -2.61 5.25
N ASP A 92 -11.66 -2.16 6.41
CA ASP A 92 -10.59 -1.17 6.56
C ASP A 92 -9.59 -1.59 7.65
N TRP A 93 -8.56 -0.77 7.81
CA TRP A 93 -7.52 -0.96 8.82
C TRP A 93 -7.81 -0.24 10.15
N GLN A 94 -8.83 0.62 10.18
CA GLN A 94 -9.23 1.42 11.35
C GLN A 94 -8.06 2.28 11.87
N ILE A 95 -7.32 2.90 10.95
CA ILE A 95 -6.10 3.61 11.31
C ILE A 95 -6.42 4.82 12.21
N ASP A 96 -7.45 5.59 11.91
CA ASP A 96 -7.80 6.76 12.71
C ASP A 96 -8.30 6.36 14.11
N GLU A 97 -9.11 5.30 14.24
CA GLU A 97 -9.55 4.80 15.53
C GLU A 97 -8.37 4.34 16.38
N VAL A 98 -7.51 3.48 15.81
CA VAL A 98 -6.39 2.88 16.55
C VAL A 98 -5.36 3.94 16.92
N CYS A 99 -4.98 4.82 16.01
CA CYS A 99 -4.08 5.93 16.31
C CYS A 99 -4.66 6.83 17.40
N SER A 100 -5.93 7.23 17.30
CA SER A 100 -6.57 8.10 18.29
C SER A 100 -6.62 7.47 19.67
N GLN A 101 -6.93 6.17 19.76
CA GLN A 101 -6.93 5.42 21.02
C GLN A 101 -5.53 5.32 21.62
N LEU A 102 -4.51 5.04 20.82
CA LEU A 102 -3.13 4.94 21.30
C LEU A 102 -2.58 6.30 21.76
N ILE A 103 -2.90 7.37 21.05
CA ILE A 103 -2.53 8.75 21.43
C ILE A 103 -3.21 9.13 22.74
N ALA A 104 -4.52 8.91 22.86
CA ALA A 104 -5.26 9.20 24.10
C ALA A 104 -4.76 8.39 25.30
N ALA A 105 -4.26 7.18 25.06
CA ALA A 105 -3.67 6.31 26.08
C ALA A 105 -2.18 6.61 26.38
N GLY A 106 -1.55 7.56 25.70
CA GLY A 106 -0.12 7.87 25.86
C GLY A 106 0.82 6.76 25.40
N ARG A 107 0.35 5.86 24.52
CA ARG A 107 1.13 4.72 23.99
C ARG A 107 1.75 5.00 22.61
N MET A 108 1.39 6.13 22.01
CA MET A 108 1.88 6.61 20.73
C MET A 108 1.91 8.13 20.78
N ARG A 109 3.01 8.74 20.34
CA ARG A 109 3.06 10.19 20.15
C ARG A 109 2.15 10.59 18.97
N PRO A 110 1.48 11.75 19.01
CA PRO A 110 0.69 12.23 17.88
C PRO A 110 1.51 12.23 16.58
N ALA A 111 0.93 11.73 15.49
CA ALA A 111 1.62 11.57 14.20
C ALA A 111 0.68 11.88 13.04
N ILE A 112 1.25 12.35 11.93
CA ILE A 112 0.53 12.51 10.66
C ILE A 112 0.59 11.17 9.92
N VAL A 113 -0.55 10.71 9.39
CA VAL A 113 -0.60 9.53 8.53
C VAL A 113 -0.87 9.95 7.09
N VAL A 114 0.00 9.53 6.17
CA VAL A 114 -0.13 9.78 4.73
C VAL A 114 -0.47 8.46 4.03
N GLY A 115 -1.76 8.24 3.76
CA GLY A 115 -2.28 7.10 3.03
C GLY A 115 -2.15 7.30 1.52
N ILE A 116 -1.28 6.55 0.87
CA ILE A 116 -1.03 6.62 -0.57
C ILE A 116 -1.89 5.57 -1.26
N TRP A 117 -2.87 6.00 -2.07
CA TRP A 117 -3.70 5.07 -2.81
C TRP A 117 -2.85 4.25 -3.79
N ASN A 118 -3.16 2.97 -3.93
CA ASN A 118 -2.62 2.23 -5.07
C ASN A 118 -3.39 2.58 -6.35
N ASP A 119 -2.79 2.29 -7.50
CA ASP A 119 -3.52 2.13 -8.75
C ASP A 119 -3.78 0.63 -8.94
N ALA A 120 -5.03 0.22 -9.10
CA ALA A 120 -5.39 -1.20 -9.14
C ALA A 120 -4.69 -1.99 -10.26
N LYS A 121 -4.36 -1.35 -11.39
CA LYS A 121 -3.64 -1.98 -12.50
C LYS A 121 -2.15 -2.01 -12.24
N GLU A 122 -1.61 -0.92 -11.70
CA GLU A 122 -0.17 -0.74 -11.52
C GLU A 122 0.36 -1.27 -10.17
N ARG A 123 -0.52 -1.59 -9.20
CA ARG A 123 -0.14 -1.93 -7.81
C ARG A 123 0.96 -2.98 -7.73
N HIS A 124 0.86 -4.04 -8.53
CA HIS A 124 1.88 -5.09 -8.51
C HIS A 124 3.23 -4.57 -9.01
N ALA A 125 3.23 -3.78 -10.08
CA ALA A 125 4.43 -3.19 -10.64
C ALA A 125 5.05 -2.11 -9.71
N ASP A 126 4.21 -1.33 -9.03
CA ASP A 126 4.63 -0.31 -8.07
C ASP A 126 5.24 -0.90 -6.79
N TYR A 127 4.77 -2.08 -6.33
CA TYR A 127 5.10 -2.60 -5.01
C TYR A 127 6.09 -3.78 -5.01
N PHE A 128 6.43 -4.32 -6.18
CA PHE A 128 7.37 -5.43 -6.27
C PHE A 128 8.82 -4.91 -6.28
N PRO A 129 9.68 -5.30 -5.33
CA PRO A 129 11.06 -4.79 -5.24
C PRO A 129 11.84 -4.97 -6.54
N GLN A 130 12.13 -3.85 -7.21
CA GLN A 130 12.67 -3.82 -8.57
C GLN A 130 14.12 -4.32 -8.64
N ALA A 131 15.04 -3.80 -7.82
CA ALA A 131 16.43 -4.25 -7.85
C ALA A 131 16.58 -5.77 -7.60
N PRO A 132 15.87 -6.37 -6.62
CA PRO A 132 15.82 -7.83 -6.49
C PRO A 132 15.27 -8.55 -7.73
N PHE A 133 14.19 -8.05 -8.32
CA PHE A 133 13.61 -8.62 -9.54
C PHE A 133 14.60 -8.60 -10.71
N GLU A 134 15.25 -7.47 -10.93
CA GLU A 134 16.22 -7.26 -12.01
C GLU A 134 17.52 -8.06 -11.81
N SER A 135 17.81 -8.50 -10.58
CA SER A 135 18.94 -9.40 -10.30
C SER A 135 18.73 -10.84 -10.80
N LEU A 136 17.48 -11.24 -11.08
CA LEU A 136 17.16 -12.57 -11.59
C LEU A 136 17.59 -12.71 -13.06
N PRO A 137 17.90 -13.92 -13.56
CA PRO A 137 18.16 -14.12 -14.98
C PRO A 137 16.98 -13.67 -15.86
N GLU A 138 17.25 -13.04 -17.00
CA GLU A 138 16.22 -12.51 -17.93
C GLU A 138 15.12 -13.54 -18.28
N PRO A 139 15.41 -14.84 -18.57
CA PRO A 139 14.34 -15.82 -18.81
C PRO A 139 13.41 -16.05 -17.61
N VAL A 140 13.92 -15.86 -16.39
CA VAL A 140 13.13 -15.96 -15.16
C VAL A 140 12.24 -14.74 -15.03
N GLN A 141 12.78 -13.53 -15.24
CA GLN A 141 12.01 -12.28 -15.24
C GLN A 141 10.84 -12.35 -16.22
N ASP A 142 11.10 -12.75 -17.46
CA ASP A 142 10.11 -12.93 -18.52
C ASP A 142 8.99 -13.92 -18.13
N SER A 143 9.36 -15.00 -17.44
CA SER A 143 8.39 -15.98 -16.97
C SER A 143 7.53 -15.40 -15.85
N LEU A 144 8.12 -14.66 -14.91
CA LEU A 144 7.43 -14.05 -13.78
C LEU A 144 6.42 -12.99 -14.22
N LEU A 145 6.78 -12.15 -15.21
CA LEU A 145 5.87 -11.14 -15.76
C LEU A 145 4.62 -11.73 -16.41
N LYS A 146 4.68 -13.02 -16.81
CA LYS A 146 3.57 -13.75 -17.43
C LYS A 146 2.76 -14.57 -16.42
N ILE A 147 3.22 -14.70 -15.17
CA ILE A 147 2.46 -15.38 -14.11
C ILE A 147 1.15 -14.63 -13.90
N GLY A 148 0.07 -15.37 -13.77
CA GLY A 148 -1.27 -14.84 -13.63
C GLY A 148 -2.28 -15.96 -13.47
N TRP A 149 -3.49 -15.62 -13.08
CA TRP A 149 -4.62 -16.57 -13.12
C TRP A 149 -5.35 -16.38 -14.45
N GLU A 150 -6.29 -15.44 -14.51
CA GLU A 150 -7.01 -15.07 -15.73
C GLU A 150 -6.31 -13.98 -16.54
N SER A 151 -5.40 -13.23 -15.90
CA SER A 151 -4.60 -12.16 -16.50
C SER A 151 -3.23 -12.11 -15.82
N PRO A 152 -2.21 -11.54 -16.48
CA PRO A 152 -0.89 -11.36 -15.89
C PRO A 152 -0.98 -10.62 -14.55
N LEU A 153 -0.18 -11.05 -13.59
CA LEU A 153 0.01 -10.45 -12.27
C LEU A 153 0.53 -9.01 -12.42
N PHE A 154 1.35 -8.78 -13.45
CA PHE A 154 1.93 -7.49 -13.79
C PHE A 154 1.26 -6.94 -15.05
N ALA A 155 0.51 -5.84 -14.91
CA ALA A 155 -0.05 -5.14 -16.07
C ALA A 155 1.01 -4.32 -16.83
N THR A 156 2.08 -3.93 -16.13
CA THR A 156 3.23 -3.18 -16.64
C THR A 156 4.52 -3.76 -16.03
N PRO A 157 5.70 -3.47 -16.62
CA PRO A 157 6.97 -3.86 -16.02
C PRO A 157 7.11 -3.35 -14.59
N VAL A 158 7.82 -4.12 -13.75
CA VAL A 158 8.15 -3.73 -12.37
C VAL A 158 8.80 -2.34 -12.37
N LYS A 159 8.31 -1.45 -11.50
CA LYS A 159 8.68 -0.03 -11.48
C LYS A 159 8.65 0.56 -10.07
N SER A 160 8.92 -0.26 -9.05
CA SER A 160 8.87 0.18 -7.67
C SER A 160 9.81 1.35 -7.37
N ASP A 161 10.94 1.45 -8.08
CA ASP A 161 11.87 2.57 -7.89
C ASP A 161 11.21 3.90 -8.29
N GLY A 162 10.43 3.91 -9.39
CA GLY A 162 9.62 5.06 -9.77
C GLY A 162 8.59 5.42 -8.70
N TYR A 163 7.94 4.42 -8.10
CA TYR A 163 7.01 4.64 -7.00
C TYR A 163 7.69 5.22 -5.75
N LEU A 164 8.86 4.73 -5.37
CA LEU A 164 9.61 5.29 -4.24
C LEU A 164 10.12 6.70 -4.52
N ARG A 165 10.58 6.99 -5.75
CA ARG A 165 10.96 8.34 -6.17
C ARG A 165 9.80 9.31 -6.11
N PHE A 166 8.58 8.91 -6.48
CA PHE A 166 7.39 9.74 -6.23
C PHE A 166 7.24 10.08 -4.74
N ILE A 167 7.41 9.11 -3.85
CA ILE A 167 7.27 9.36 -2.41
C ILE A 167 8.36 10.33 -1.93
N VAL A 168 9.62 10.06 -2.27
CA VAL A 168 10.78 10.75 -1.71
C VAL A 168 11.03 12.11 -2.36
N GLU A 169 10.91 12.20 -3.69
CA GLU A 169 11.28 13.41 -4.45
C GLU A 169 10.10 14.37 -4.65
N GLU A 170 8.85 13.89 -4.60
CA GLU A 170 7.67 14.71 -4.91
C GLU A 170 6.71 14.83 -3.72
N LEU A 171 6.26 13.70 -3.15
CA LEU A 171 5.20 13.70 -2.14
C LEU A 171 5.71 14.19 -0.77
N LYS A 172 6.78 13.61 -0.25
CA LYS A 172 7.33 13.96 1.08
C LYS A 172 7.72 15.44 1.16
N PRO A 173 8.46 16.04 0.20
CA PRO A 173 8.75 17.47 0.24
C PRO A 173 7.50 18.34 0.28
N ARG A 174 6.44 17.95 -0.45
CA ARG A 174 5.16 18.67 -0.43
C ARG A 174 4.44 18.55 0.90
N ILE A 175 4.48 17.37 1.54
CA ILE A 175 3.94 17.12 2.87
C ILE A 175 4.67 17.99 3.91
N ASP A 176 6.00 17.96 3.90
CA ASP A 176 6.85 18.73 4.83
C ASP A 176 6.71 20.25 4.68
N GLN A 177 6.39 20.74 3.47
CA GLN A 177 6.10 22.16 3.22
C GLN A 177 4.69 22.59 3.66
N THR A 178 3.74 21.65 3.71
CA THR A 178 2.32 21.96 3.95
C THR A 178 1.91 21.75 5.40
N PHE A 179 2.51 20.76 6.06
CA PHE A 179 2.19 20.37 7.43
C PHE A 179 3.41 20.51 8.32
N ALA A 180 3.20 20.66 9.63
CA ALA A 180 4.29 20.79 10.58
C ALA A 180 4.88 19.42 10.90
N THR A 181 5.82 18.96 10.07
CA THR A 181 6.43 17.63 10.18
C THR A 181 7.78 17.67 10.92
N GLN A 182 8.21 16.53 11.43
CA GLN A 182 9.61 16.26 11.79
C GLN A 182 10.25 15.52 10.61
N PRO A 183 10.92 16.23 9.68
CA PRO A 183 11.25 15.69 8.36
C PRO A 183 12.41 14.69 8.36
N GLU A 184 13.14 14.55 9.47
CA GLU A 184 14.30 13.66 9.57
C GLU A 184 13.89 12.18 9.57
N ALA A 185 14.79 11.30 9.11
CA ALA A 185 14.56 9.85 9.05
C ALA A 185 14.05 9.25 10.36
N ALA A 186 14.60 9.69 11.50
CA ALA A 186 14.21 9.21 12.83
C ALA A 186 12.72 9.40 13.16
N ASN A 187 12.00 10.24 12.40
CA ASN A 187 10.59 10.56 12.58
C ASN A 187 9.75 10.29 11.32
N THR A 188 10.33 9.66 10.32
CA THR A 188 9.66 9.31 9.06
C THR A 188 9.66 7.80 8.90
N PHE A 189 8.47 7.21 8.76
CA PHE A 189 8.29 5.76 8.69
C PHE A 189 7.41 5.36 7.50
N VAL A 190 7.52 4.10 7.09
CA VAL A 190 6.72 3.51 6.02
C VAL A 190 6.05 2.21 6.47
N MET A 191 4.83 1.95 6.02
CA MET A 191 4.07 0.76 6.41
C MET A 191 3.16 0.26 5.29
N GLY A 192 2.97 -1.07 5.24
CA GLY A 192 1.97 -1.68 4.37
C GLY A 192 1.78 -3.16 4.67
N SER A 193 0.77 -3.76 4.05
CA SER A 193 0.52 -5.20 4.14
C SER A 193 0.79 -5.92 2.83
N SER A 194 1.09 -7.21 2.89
CA SER A 194 1.26 -8.04 1.68
C SER A 194 2.40 -7.49 0.80
N MET A 195 2.12 -7.12 -0.45
CA MET A 195 3.05 -6.38 -1.30
C MET A 195 3.37 -4.98 -0.77
N GLY A 196 2.45 -4.32 -0.07
CA GLY A 196 2.73 -3.12 0.72
C GLY A 196 3.83 -3.34 1.75
N GLY A 197 3.92 -4.55 2.32
CA GLY A 197 5.03 -4.96 3.17
C GLY A 197 6.34 -5.15 2.40
N LEU A 198 6.28 -5.64 1.15
CA LEU A 198 7.46 -5.76 0.28
C LEU A 198 8.08 -4.38 -0.03
N ILE A 199 7.25 -3.45 -0.49
CA ILE A 199 7.70 -2.10 -0.82
C ILE A 199 8.14 -1.31 0.42
N SER A 200 7.60 -1.61 1.60
CA SER A 200 7.99 -0.94 2.86
C SER A 200 9.43 -1.28 3.29
N TRP A 201 9.81 -2.55 3.31
CA TRP A 201 11.20 -2.89 3.65
C TRP A 201 12.16 -2.44 2.56
N TYR A 202 11.73 -2.49 1.29
CA TYR A 202 12.53 -2.05 0.16
C TYR A 202 12.77 -0.54 0.21
N ALA A 203 11.75 0.26 0.53
CA ALA A 203 11.86 1.71 0.74
C ALA A 203 12.90 2.07 1.81
N MET A 204 12.91 1.36 2.94
CA MET A 204 13.88 1.58 4.01
C MET A 204 15.31 1.23 3.60
N CYS A 205 15.49 0.22 2.72
CA CYS A 205 16.81 -0.16 2.21
C CYS A 205 17.33 0.81 1.15
N GLU A 206 16.47 1.27 0.23
CA GLU A 206 16.82 2.20 -0.84
C GLU A 206 17.01 3.65 -0.34
N TYR A 207 16.23 4.07 0.66
CA TYR A 207 16.24 5.45 1.19
C TYR A 207 16.37 5.49 2.72
N PRO A 208 17.44 4.93 3.31
CA PRO A 208 17.63 4.90 4.77
C PRO A 208 17.81 6.30 5.38
N GLU A 209 18.26 7.29 4.61
CA GLU A 209 18.31 8.69 5.02
C GLU A 209 16.94 9.37 5.05
N VAL A 210 15.90 8.72 4.52
CA VAL A 210 14.52 9.21 4.52
C VAL A 210 13.64 8.42 5.49
N PHE A 211 13.75 7.09 5.53
CA PHE A 211 12.89 6.24 6.35
C PHE A 211 13.68 5.61 7.49
N GLY A 212 13.49 6.09 8.72
CA GLY A 212 14.09 5.52 9.92
C GLY A 212 13.41 4.23 10.41
N GLY A 213 12.40 3.73 9.68
CA GLY A 213 11.85 2.42 9.95
C GLY A 213 10.69 2.02 9.06
N ALA A 214 10.43 0.72 9.04
CA ALA A 214 9.39 0.10 8.24
C ALA A 214 8.52 -0.86 9.07
N ALA A 215 7.22 -0.92 8.82
CA ALA A 215 6.33 -1.95 9.33
C ALA A 215 5.71 -2.76 8.19
N CYS A 216 6.03 -4.05 8.16
CA CYS A 216 5.70 -4.94 7.06
C CYS A 216 4.75 -6.04 7.54
N LEU A 217 3.45 -5.84 7.32
CA LEU A 217 2.41 -6.74 7.82
C LEU A 217 2.10 -7.84 6.79
N SER A 218 2.06 -9.10 7.20
CA SER A 218 1.79 -10.23 6.28
C SER A 218 2.61 -10.14 4.98
N THR A 219 3.91 -9.84 5.05
CA THR A 219 4.74 -9.58 3.87
C THR A 219 4.65 -10.72 2.85
N HIS A 220 4.33 -10.40 1.60
CA HIS A 220 4.13 -11.38 0.54
C HIS A 220 5.46 -11.90 -0.03
N TRP A 221 6.30 -12.51 0.81
CA TRP A 221 7.63 -13.01 0.47
C TRP A 221 7.71 -13.90 -0.79
N PRO A 222 6.70 -14.75 -1.10
CA PRO A 222 6.72 -15.49 -2.36
C PRO A 222 6.74 -14.60 -3.60
N GLY A 223 6.16 -13.40 -3.56
CA GLY A 223 5.95 -12.54 -4.72
C GLY A 223 5.01 -13.14 -5.80
N THR A 224 4.61 -14.39 -5.64
CA THR A 224 3.70 -15.16 -6.49
C THR A 224 2.86 -16.08 -5.60
N PHE A 225 2.08 -16.99 -6.21
CA PHE A 225 1.22 -17.91 -5.47
C PHE A 225 1.89 -19.24 -5.10
N THR A 226 3.17 -19.44 -5.43
CA THR A 226 3.89 -20.70 -5.17
C THR A 226 5.20 -20.46 -4.41
N VAL A 227 5.58 -21.43 -3.58
CA VAL A 227 6.83 -21.39 -2.80
C VAL A 227 7.88 -22.35 -3.37
N GLU A 228 7.45 -23.52 -3.85
CA GLU A 228 8.37 -24.53 -4.39
C GLU A 228 9.00 -24.08 -5.72
N GLY A 229 10.33 -24.15 -5.80
CA GLY A 229 11.09 -23.76 -7.00
C GLY A 229 11.03 -22.27 -7.32
N ASN A 230 10.48 -21.43 -6.43
CA ASN A 230 10.34 -20.01 -6.66
C ASN A 230 11.65 -19.27 -6.33
N PRO A 231 12.30 -18.58 -7.30
CA PRO A 231 13.56 -17.89 -7.06
C PRO A 231 13.39 -16.52 -6.39
N ILE A 232 12.17 -15.98 -6.33
CA ILE A 232 11.90 -14.63 -5.82
C ILE A 232 12.31 -14.45 -4.36
N PRO A 233 11.93 -15.33 -3.41
CA PRO A 233 12.28 -15.12 -2.02
C PRO A 233 13.79 -15.00 -1.80
N GLU A 234 14.60 -15.81 -2.49
CA GLU A 234 16.06 -15.71 -2.34
C GLU A 234 16.60 -14.40 -2.91
N ALA A 235 16.06 -13.90 -4.04
CA ALA A 235 16.46 -12.58 -4.55
C ALA A 235 16.12 -11.46 -3.55
N PHE A 236 14.94 -11.50 -2.92
CA PHE A 236 14.58 -10.56 -1.85
C PHE A 236 15.51 -10.68 -0.65
N PHE A 237 15.82 -11.89 -0.21
CA PHE A 237 16.71 -12.14 0.92
C PHE A 237 18.17 -11.75 0.66
N ALA A 238 18.67 -11.99 -0.54
CA ALA A 238 20.00 -11.56 -0.98
C ALA A 238 20.13 -10.04 -0.91
N TYR A 239 19.14 -9.34 -1.48
CA TYR A 239 19.12 -7.89 -1.44
C TYR A 239 19.01 -7.35 -0.01
N LEU A 240 18.09 -7.89 0.81
CA LEU A 240 17.92 -7.49 2.21
C LEU A 240 19.23 -7.66 3.01
N ARG A 241 19.97 -8.75 2.78
CA ARG A 241 21.25 -9.02 3.43
C ARG A 241 22.31 -7.95 3.13
N GLU A 242 22.27 -7.38 1.93
CA GLU A 242 23.26 -6.41 1.45
C GLU A 242 22.89 -4.95 1.76
N HIS A 243 21.59 -4.65 1.83
CA HIS A 243 21.09 -3.26 1.85
C HIS A 243 20.38 -2.87 3.16
N LEU A 244 20.29 -3.76 4.16
CA LEU A 244 19.76 -3.40 5.47
C LEU A 244 20.57 -2.24 6.08
N PRO A 245 19.93 -1.14 6.50
CA PRO A 245 20.63 -0.03 7.12
C PRO A 245 21.04 -0.37 8.56
N PRO A 246 21.89 0.45 9.21
CA PRO A 246 22.37 0.14 10.55
C PRO A 246 21.24 0.23 11.60
N PRO A 247 21.14 -0.74 12.54
CA PRO A 247 20.09 -0.77 13.56
C PRO A 247 20.14 0.43 14.51
N ARG A 248 21.31 1.07 14.68
CA ARG A 248 21.46 2.25 15.55
C ARG A 248 20.48 3.39 15.22
N THR A 249 20.05 3.48 13.96
CA THR A 249 19.17 4.56 13.49
C THR A 249 17.90 4.04 12.84
N HIS A 250 17.72 2.72 12.74
CA HIS A 250 16.62 2.11 12.01
C HIS A 250 15.95 1.02 12.81
N ARG A 251 14.64 0.88 12.60
CA ARG A 251 13.85 -0.19 13.20
C ARG A 251 12.90 -0.82 12.19
N ILE A 252 12.66 -2.12 12.32
CA ILE A 252 11.80 -2.86 11.40
C ILE A 252 10.83 -3.78 12.13
N TYR A 253 9.56 -3.69 11.78
CA TYR A 253 8.51 -4.55 12.29
C TYR A 253 8.06 -5.52 11.20
N PHE A 254 7.88 -6.78 11.57
CA PHE A 254 7.22 -7.79 10.76
C PHE A 254 6.06 -8.43 11.50
N ASP A 255 5.05 -8.89 10.78
CA ASP A 255 4.16 -9.92 11.29
C ASP A 255 3.55 -10.78 10.19
N HIS A 256 2.88 -11.86 10.60
CA HIS A 256 2.00 -12.62 9.74
C HIS A 256 0.96 -13.42 10.54
N GLY A 257 -0.15 -13.74 9.90
CA GLY A 257 -1.10 -14.75 10.33
C GLY A 257 -0.64 -16.17 9.97
N THR A 258 -1.53 -17.15 10.03
CA THR A 258 -1.21 -18.54 9.64
C THR A 258 -2.30 -19.22 8.82
N ALA A 259 -3.36 -18.49 8.44
CA ALA A 259 -4.47 -19.00 7.65
C ALA A 259 -4.50 -18.37 6.27
N THR A 260 -5.26 -18.98 5.34
CA THR A 260 -5.37 -18.55 3.94
C THR A 260 -4.00 -18.35 3.28
N LEU A 261 -3.74 -17.20 2.66
CA LEU A 261 -2.47 -16.91 1.99
C LEU A 261 -1.29 -16.80 2.99
N ASP A 262 -1.55 -16.33 4.21
CA ASP A 262 -0.52 -16.20 5.25
C ASP A 262 0.06 -17.55 5.69
N SER A 263 -0.61 -18.67 5.39
CA SER A 263 -0.08 -20.01 5.66
C SER A 263 1.24 -20.29 4.92
N LEU A 264 1.54 -19.56 3.83
CA LEU A 264 2.77 -19.68 3.05
C LEU A 264 3.97 -18.95 3.68
N TYR A 265 3.73 -18.00 4.58
CA TYR A 265 4.77 -17.06 5.04
C TYR A 265 5.68 -17.54 6.18
N PRO A 266 5.27 -18.42 7.13
CA PRO A 266 6.12 -18.73 8.29
C PRO A 266 7.54 -19.21 7.96
N PRO A 267 7.77 -20.10 6.96
CA PRO A 267 9.12 -20.50 6.61
C PRO A 267 9.97 -19.35 6.06
N LEU A 268 9.39 -18.51 5.20
CA LEU A 268 10.08 -17.38 4.56
C LEU A 268 10.34 -16.23 5.54
N GLN A 269 9.36 -15.92 6.40
CA GLN A 269 9.53 -14.92 7.45
C GLN A 269 10.63 -15.31 8.44
N ARG A 270 10.80 -16.60 8.75
CA ARG A 270 11.92 -17.06 9.60
C ARG A 270 13.28 -16.73 8.98
N VAL A 271 13.43 -16.86 7.67
CA VAL A 271 14.68 -16.49 6.97
C VAL A 271 14.90 -14.97 7.05
N ALA A 272 13.88 -14.17 6.73
CA ALA A 272 13.97 -12.71 6.87
C ALA A 272 14.36 -12.29 8.29
N ASN A 273 13.76 -12.91 9.30
CA ASN A 273 14.07 -12.63 10.71
C ASN A 273 15.53 -12.93 11.04
N GLN A 274 16.05 -14.07 10.59
CA GLN A 274 17.45 -14.45 10.81
C GLN A 274 18.42 -13.46 10.16
N LEU A 275 18.10 -12.96 8.96
CA LEU A 275 18.93 -11.97 8.26
C LEU A 275 18.97 -10.64 8.99
N VAL A 276 17.81 -10.14 9.43
CA VAL A 276 17.69 -8.89 10.18
C VAL A 276 18.42 -8.98 11.53
N GLN A 277 18.28 -10.11 12.23
CA GLN A 277 19.03 -10.37 13.46
C GLN A 277 20.55 -10.47 13.22
N ALA A 278 20.98 -11.12 12.13
CA ALA A 278 22.39 -11.21 11.77
C ALA A 278 23.00 -9.84 11.42
N ALA A 279 22.19 -8.90 10.93
CA ALA A 279 22.57 -7.50 10.71
C ALA A 279 22.67 -6.67 12.01
N GLY A 280 22.40 -7.27 13.17
CA GLY A 280 22.56 -6.64 14.49
C GLY A 280 21.31 -5.97 15.06
N TYR A 281 20.14 -6.16 14.43
CA TYR A 281 18.87 -5.70 14.98
C TYR A 281 18.45 -6.59 16.15
N ASP A 282 18.45 -6.04 17.36
CA ASP A 282 17.96 -6.77 18.53
C ASP A 282 16.43 -6.73 18.64
N SER A 283 15.88 -7.74 19.32
CA SER A 283 14.45 -7.96 19.48
C SER A 283 13.76 -7.02 20.48
N LEU A 284 14.51 -6.18 21.19
CA LEU A 284 13.97 -5.28 22.22
C LEU A 284 13.73 -3.89 21.66
N HIS A 285 14.61 -3.41 20.78
CA HIS A 285 14.65 -2.00 20.39
C HIS A 285 14.53 -1.79 18.88
N HIS A 286 15.09 -2.69 18.07
CA HIS A 286 15.27 -2.45 16.64
C HIS A 286 14.41 -3.35 15.77
N MET A 287 13.98 -4.52 16.28
CA MET A 287 13.14 -5.45 15.52
C MET A 287 12.03 -6.05 16.36
N GLN A 288 10.85 -6.18 15.78
CA GLN A 288 9.78 -7.08 16.26
C GLN A 288 9.30 -7.96 15.12
N SER A 289 9.00 -9.23 15.41
CA SER A 289 8.35 -10.14 14.46
C SER A 289 7.31 -11.01 15.16
N MET A 290 6.04 -10.86 14.78
CA MET A 290 4.91 -11.46 15.48
C MET A 290 4.19 -12.50 14.61
N VAL A 291 3.68 -13.55 15.25
CA VAL A 291 2.89 -14.61 14.60
C VAL A 291 1.49 -14.66 15.20
N PHE A 292 0.46 -14.60 14.36
CA PHE A 292 -0.93 -14.61 14.77
C PHE A 292 -1.66 -15.87 14.30
N LEU A 293 -1.69 -16.88 15.18
CA LEU A 293 -2.30 -18.17 14.87
C LEU A 293 -3.77 -18.03 14.43
N GLY A 294 -4.10 -18.64 13.30
CA GLY A 294 -5.46 -18.68 12.75
C GLY A 294 -5.94 -17.38 12.10
N GLN A 295 -5.16 -16.30 12.13
CA GLN A 295 -5.49 -15.08 11.39
C GLN A 295 -5.17 -15.25 9.90
N ASP A 296 -6.04 -14.70 9.06
CA ASP A 296 -5.99 -14.77 7.59
C ASP A 296 -5.37 -13.51 6.97
N HIS A 297 -5.12 -13.56 5.65
CA HIS A 297 -4.58 -12.46 4.85
C HIS A 297 -5.67 -11.44 4.45
N ALA A 298 -6.13 -10.61 5.39
CA ALA A 298 -7.23 -9.66 5.16
C ALA A 298 -7.13 -8.40 6.04
N GLU A 299 -7.79 -7.32 5.60
CA GLU A 299 -7.82 -6.00 6.26
C GLU A 299 -8.30 -6.09 7.71
N ARG A 300 -9.37 -6.84 7.99
CA ARG A 300 -9.84 -7.06 9.37
C ARG A 300 -8.79 -7.70 10.29
N ALA A 301 -7.88 -8.52 9.76
CA ALA A 301 -6.82 -9.14 10.56
C ALA A 301 -5.70 -8.13 10.83
N TRP A 302 -5.34 -7.32 9.83
CA TRP A 302 -4.39 -6.22 9.99
C TRP A 302 -4.90 -5.16 10.96
N ALA A 303 -6.17 -4.75 10.86
CA ALA A 303 -6.81 -3.81 11.79
C ALA A 303 -6.69 -4.26 13.25
N ARG A 304 -6.92 -5.55 13.53
CA ARG A 304 -6.83 -6.12 14.89
C ARG A 304 -5.43 -6.02 15.50
N ARG A 305 -4.37 -5.94 14.68
CA ARG A 305 -2.99 -6.00 15.15
C ARG A 305 -2.15 -4.77 14.82
N VAL A 306 -2.67 -3.82 14.03
CA VAL A 306 -1.96 -2.59 13.61
C VAL A 306 -1.54 -1.71 14.79
N HIS A 307 -2.20 -1.85 15.94
CA HIS A 307 -1.77 -1.20 17.17
C HIS A 307 -0.34 -1.55 17.60
N LEU A 308 0.19 -2.72 17.23
CA LEU A 308 1.55 -3.17 17.56
C LEU A 308 2.63 -2.44 16.74
N PRO A 309 2.60 -2.44 15.39
CA PRO A 309 3.57 -1.69 14.61
C PRO A 309 3.49 -0.18 14.87
N LEU A 310 2.28 0.36 15.09
CA LEU A 310 2.12 1.77 15.44
C LEU A 310 2.85 2.13 16.73
N GLN A 311 2.70 1.33 17.80
CA GLN A 311 3.45 1.54 19.04
C GLN A 311 4.95 1.31 18.86
N PHE A 312 5.35 0.32 18.08
CA PHE A 312 6.75 0.04 17.84
C PHE A 312 7.47 1.20 17.12
N LEU A 313 6.82 1.82 16.14
CA LEU A 313 7.39 2.93 15.36
C LEU A 313 7.21 4.29 16.05
N LEU A 314 6.08 4.51 16.71
CA LEU A 314 5.64 5.84 17.18
C LEU A 314 5.43 5.91 18.70
N GLY A 315 5.68 4.84 19.44
CA GLY A 315 5.76 4.87 20.90
C GLY A 315 6.97 5.68 21.38
N GLU A 316 6.84 6.26 22.57
CA GLU A 316 7.98 6.81 23.30
C GLU A 316 8.73 5.65 23.98
N ASN A 317 10.05 5.56 23.75
CA ASN A 317 10.93 4.58 24.39
C ASN A 317 11.31 5.02 25.80
#